data_AF-A0A706C5N1-F1
#
_entry.id   AF-A0A706C5N1-F1
#
_cell.length_a   1.000
_cell.length_b   1.000
_cell.length_c   1.000
_cell.angle_alpha   90.00
_cell.angle_beta   90.00
_cell.angle_gamma   90.00
#
_symmetry.space_group_name_H-M   'P 1'
#
loop_
_entity.id
_entity.type
_entity.pdbx_description
1 polymer ?
#
loop_
_entity_poly.entity_id
_entity_poly.type
_entity_poly.pdbx_seq_one_letter_code
_entity_poly.pdbx_strand_id
1 'polypeptide(L)' 'MRLDKFIAQQLGVSRAIAGREIRGNRVTVDGDIIKNAAFKLLPEHAVAYDGNPLA' A
#
# COMPACT_ATOMS: atom_id res chain seq x y z
N MET A 1 3.55 8.15 6.86
CA MET A 1 3.99 6.78 7.17
C MET A 1 4.58 6.13 5.92
N ARG A 2 5.29 5.00 5.96
CA ARG A 2 5.67 4.28 4.72
C ARG A 2 4.51 3.43 4.21
N LEU A 3 4.33 3.34 2.90
CA LEU A 3 3.28 2.54 2.28
C LEU A 3 3.39 1.06 2.66
N ASP A 4 4.59 0.48 2.62
CA ASP A 4 4.83 -0.91 3.04
C ASP A 4 4.41 -1.19 4.50
N LYS A 5 4.64 -0.24 5.41
CA LYS A 5 4.22 -0.32 6.81
C LYS A 5 2.69 -0.33 6.91
N PHE A 6 2.02 0.56 6.18
CA PHE A 6 0.58 0.67 6.17
C PHE A 6 -0.07 -0.63 5.65
N ILE A 7 0.36 -1.10 4.47
CA ILE A 7 -0.17 -2.33 3.86
C ILE A 7 0.08 -3.56 4.74
N ALA A 8 1.25 -3.67 5.36
CA ALA A 8 1.55 -4.76 6.29
C ALA A 8 0.60 -4.77 7.50
N GLN A 9 0.29 -3.60 8.06
CA GLN A 9 -0.63 -3.47 9.18
C GLN A 9 -2.07 -3.80 8.79
N GLN A 10 -2.53 -3.32 7.64
CA GLN A 10 -3.90 -3.54 7.16
C GLN A 10 -4.17 -4.98 6.76
N LEU A 11 -3.21 -5.64 6.10
CA LEU A 11 -3.38 -7.02 5.63
C LEU A 11 -2.94 -8.07 6.67
N GLY A 12 -2.37 -7.66 7.80
CA GLY A 12 -1.85 -8.58 8.81
C GLY A 12 -0.66 -9.42 8.32
N VAL A 13 0.14 -8.89 7.39
CA VAL A 13 1.27 -9.60 6.75
C VAL A 13 2.61 -8.96 7.09
N SER A 14 3.70 -9.65 6.76
CA SER A 14 5.04 -9.07 6.89
C SER A 14 5.27 -7.95 5.87
N ARG A 15 6.18 -7.01 6.18
CA ARG A 15 6.59 -5.95 5.24
C ARG A 15 7.18 -6.48 3.93
N ALA A 16 7.78 -7.67 3.94
CA ALA A 16 8.30 -8.30 2.73
C ALA A 16 7.16 -8.69 1.77
N ILE A 17 6.07 -9.24 2.32
CA ILE A 17 4.85 -9.56 1.55
C ILE A 17 4.19 -8.27 1.06
N ALA A 18 4.01 -7.27 1.93
CA ALA A 18 3.47 -5.97 1.54
C ALA A 18 4.26 -5.34 0.37
N GLY A 19 5.59 -5.35 0.45
CA GLY A 19 6.44 -4.84 -0.64
C GLY A 19 6.33 -5.64 -1.94
N ARG A 20 6.05 -6.95 -1.87
CA ARG A 20 5.77 -7.77 -3.05
C ARG A 20 4.45 -7.38 -3.70
N GLU A 21 3.38 -7.21 -2.93
CA GLU A 21 2.08 -6.86 -3.48
C GLU A 21 2.06 -5.44 -4.09
N ILE A 22 2.76 -4.48 -3.47
CA ILE A 22 2.97 -3.12 -4.01
C ILE A 22 3.64 -3.17 -5.38
N ARG A 23 4.71 -3.97 -5.54
CA ARG A 23 5.38 -4.16 -6.84
C ARG A 23 4.53 -4.93 -7.86
N GLY A 24 3.55 -5.71 -7.39
CA GLY A 24 2.63 -6.50 -8.19
C GLY A 24 1.45 -5.72 -8.77
N ASN A 25 1.45 -4.37 -8.70
CA ASN A 25 0.36 -3.49 -9.14
C ASN A 25 -0.97 -3.68 -8.39
N ARG A 26 -0.93 -4.28 -7.20
CA ARG A 26 -2.15 -4.54 -6.41
C ARG A 26 -2.52 -3.38 -5.50
N VAL A 27 -1.61 -2.43 -5.30
CA VAL A 27 -1.82 -1.28 -4.41
C VAL A 27 -1.91 -0.01 -5.23
N THR A 28 -2.97 0.75 -4.99
CA THR A 28 -3.14 2.10 -5.51
C THR A 28 -3.18 3.12 -4.37
N VAL A 29 -2.70 4.33 -4.66
CA VAL A 29 -2.78 5.49 -3.78
C VAL A 29 -3.42 6.61 -4.60
N ASP A 30 -4.57 7.11 -4.14
CA ASP A 30 -5.37 8.13 -4.84
C ASP A 30 -5.75 7.73 -6.28
N GLY A 31 -5.84 6.42 -6.55
CA GLY A 31 -6.12 5.86 -7.88
C GLY A 31 -4.86 5.55 -8.70
N ASP A 32 -3.68 6.01 -8.30
CA ASP A 32 -2.43 5.76 -9.00
C ASP A 32 -1.72 4.50 -8.50
N ILE A 33 -1.20 3.70 -9.44
CA ILE A 33 -0.42 2.50 -9.11
C ILE A 33 0.97 2.92 -8.60
N ILE A 34 1.20 2.74 -7.30
CA ILE A 34 2.49 3.02 -6.67
C ILE A 34 3.29 1.72 -6.54
N LYS A 35 4.45 1.67 -7.19
CA LYS A 35 5.40 0.53 -7.09
C LYS A 35 6.47 0.72 -6.03
N ASN A 36 6.58 1.91 -5.45
CA ASN A 36 7.57 2.24 -4.44
C ASN A 36 7.05 1.89 -3.03
N ALA A 37 7.51 0.78 -2.47
CA ALA A 37 7.19 0.35 -1.11
C ALA A 37 7.54 1.39 -0.03
N ALA A 38 8.60 2.19 -0.26
CA ALA A 38 9.05 3.24 0.65
C ALA A 38 8.28 4.57 0.48
N PHE A 39 7.27 4.61 -0.39
CA PHE A 39 6.47 5.81 -0.63
C PHE A 39 5.97 6.40 0.69
N LYS A 40 6.14 7.73 0.82
CA LYS A 40 5.71 8.47 2.00
C LYS A 40 4.21 8.71 1.89
N LEU A 41 3.44 7.88 2.58
CA LEU A 41 2.00 7.97 2.70
C LEU A 41 1.61 9.10 3.65
N LEU A 42 0.73 10.00 3.19
CA LEU A 42 0.11 11.07 3.96
C LEU A 42 -1.27 10.63 4.47
N PRO A 43 -1.81 11.26 5.53
CA PRO A 43 -3.14 10.92 6.06
C PRO A 43 -4.28 11.19 5.07
N GLU A 44 -4.14 12.17 4.16
CA GLU A 44 -5.14 12.46 3.14
C GLU A 44 -5.19 11.45 1.98
N HIS A 45 -4.18 10.59 1.82
CA HIS A 45 -4.14 9.66 0.71
C HIS A 45 -5.12 8.49 0.89
N ALA A 46 -5.92 8.21 -0.13
CA ALA A 46 -6.78 7.06 -0.21
C ALA A 46 -6.02 5.85 -0.75
N VAL A 47 -5.79 4.85 0.10
CA VAL A 47 -5.11 3.61 -0.30
C VAL A 47 -6.13 2.54 -0.64
N ALA A 48 -5.94 1.82 -1.75
CA ALA A 48 -6.72 0.63 -2.07
C ALA A 48 -5.82 -0.56 -2.40
N TYR A 49 -6.30 -1.76 -2.07
CA TYR A 49 -5.67 -3.04 -2.36
C TYR A 49 -6.61 -3.92 -3.20
N ASP A 50 -6.16 -4.34 -4.38
CA ASP A 50 -6.96 -5.06 -5.38
C ASP A 50 -8.34 -4.39 -5.61
N GLY A 51 -8.37 -3.05 -5.63
CA GLY A 51 -9.58 -2.25 -5.79
C GLY A 51 -10.42 -2.03 -4.52
N ASN A 52 -10.03 -2.61 -3.38
CA ASN A 52 -10.71 -2.44 -2.11
C ASN A 52 -10.05 -1.33 -1.28
N PRO A 53 -10.77 -0.26 -0.90
CA PRO A 53 -10.23 0.78 -0.02
C PRO A 53 -9.79 0.21 1.34
N LEU A 54 -8.64 0.67 1.83
CA LEU A 54 -8.10 0.33 3.15
C LEU A 54 -8.16 1.57 4.05
N ALA A 55 -8.64 1.40 5.29
CA ALA A 55 -8.83 2.47 6.29
C ALA A 55 -7.87 2.31 7.47
#